data_AF-A0A7Y5X3M8-F1
#
_entry.id   AF-A0A7Y5X3M8-F1
#
_cell.length_a   1.000
_cell.length_b   1.000
_cell.length_c   1.000
_cell.angle_alpha   90.00
_cell.angle_beta   90.00
_cell.angle_gamma   90.00
#
_symmetry.space_group_name_H-M   'P 1'
#
loop_
_entity.id
_entity.type
_entity.pdbx_description
1 polymer ?
#
loop_
_entity_poly.entity_id
_entity_poly.type
_entity_poly.pdbx_seq_one_letter_code
_entity_poly.pdbx_strand_id
1 'polypeptide(L)'
;MSFSSPWLLVALLIVPAMLAAALWLERRRARYAVAFTNLDLLLSVAPRRRSGRRWIPLALFLLALTAAATALARPRATISVPASRATVVLLVDVSGSMRAADVKPTRLGAAQNAMAAFADHVPKGVKVGLVSFSTGPNLLVLPTTDRTVLHEGIDLLSPEAGTAIGDGLQLAVQTVKSSVGDATRGKDGKIPGAIVLLSDGAQTRGTLTPLQGAGKARDAGIRVFTVALGTDHGTLSGFGFGFGFGNGGGGAFGSPGRRFPVRP
;
A
#
# COMPACT_ATOMS: atom_id res chain seq x y z
N MET A 1 19.09 -2.34 -9.65
CA MET A 1 19.78 -1.53 -8.63
C MET A 1 19.59 -0.07 -9.01
N SER A 2 19.08 0.75 -8.11
CA SER A 2 18.85 2.18 -8.37
C SER A 2 19.60 3.00 -7.33
N PHE A 3 20.38 3.98 -7.77
CA PHE A 3 21.08 4.91 -6.89
C PHE A 3 20.16 6.09 -6.57
N SER A 4 20.01 6.45 -5.29
CA SER A 4 19.12 7.56 -4.87
C SER A 4 19.63 8.95 -5.28
N SER A 5 20.93 9.05 -5.58
CA SER A 5 21.61 10.32 -5.82
C SER A 5 22.76 10.11 -6.81
N PRO A 6 22.47 9.91 -8.11
CA PRO A 6 23.47 9.59 -9.13
C PRO A 6 24.52 10.70 -9.32
N TRP A 7 24.20 11.94 -8.93
CA TRP A 7 25.13 13.08 -8.99
C TRP A 7 26.33 12.94 -8.04
N LEU A 8 26.24 12.13 -6.97
CA LEU A 8 27.37 11.85 -6.08
C LEU A 8 28.45 10.99 -6.75
N LEU A 9 28.14 10.33 -7.88
CA LEU A 9 29.15 9.63 -8.69
C LEU A 9 30.18 10.61 -9.28
N VAL A 10 29.85 11.90 -9.41
CA VAL A 10 30.80 12.94 -9.83
C VAL A 10 31.93 13.11 -8.81
N ALA A 11 31.70 12.80 -7.53
CA ALA A 11 32.77 12.79 -6.52
C ALA A 11 33.84 11.73 -6.81
N LEU A 12 33.51 10.67 -7.57
CA LEU A 12 34.48 9.64 -8.00
C LEU A 12 35.52 10.20 -8.98
N LEU A 13 35.22 11.34 -9.64
CA LEU A 13 36.14 12.04 -10.56
C LEU A 13 37.31 12.71 -9.83
N ILE A 14 37.21 12.88 -8.50
CA ILE A 14 38.31 13.37 -7.65
C ILE A 14 39.45 12.33 -7.60
N VAL A 15 39.14 11.03 -7.69
CA VAL A 15 40.11 9.93 -7.65
C VAL A 15 41.12 10.01 -8.81
N PRO A 16 40.71 10.05 -10.10
CA PRO A 16 41.65 10.20 -11.21
C PRO A 16 42.34 11.57 -11.23
N ALA A 17 41.68 12.64 -10.78
CA ALA A 17 42.30 13.97 -10.69
C ALA A 17 43.47 13.99 -9.69
N MET A 18 43.32 13.36 -8.53
CA MET A 18 44.40 13.21 -7.55
C MET A 18 45.55 12.34 -8.08
N LEU A 19 45.22 11.26 -8.79
CA LEU A 19 46.25 10.38 -9.39
C LEU A 19 47.06 11.12 -10.48
N ALA A 20 46.38 11.90 -11.33
CA ALA A 20 47.00 12.74 -12.33
C ALA A 20 47.88 13.84 -11.69
N ALA A 21 47.40 14.47 -10.62
CA ALA A 21 48.19 15.45 -9.87
C ALA A 21 49.44 14.82 -9.25
N ALA A 22 49.34 13.64 -8.63
CA ALA A 22 50.49 12.93 -8.06
C ALA A 22 51.54 12.57 -9.13
N LEU A 23 51.10 12.05 -10.28
CA LEU A 23 51.99 11.76 -11.42
C LEU A 23 52.62 13.03 -12.01
N TRP A 24 51.88 14.14 -12.06
CA TRP A 24 52.37 15.42 -12.54
C TRP A 24 53.41 16.03 -11.59
N LEU A 25 53.20 15.94 -10.27
CA LEU A 25 54.18 16.36 -9.27
C LEU A 25 55.44 15.49 -9.31
N GLU A 26 55.33 14.17 -9.50
CA GLU A 26 56.50 13.30 -9.68
C GLU A 26 57.30 13.68 -10.95
N ARG A 27 56.61 13.93 -12.07
CA ARG A 27 57.24 14.37 -13.31
C ARG A 27 57.90 15.74 -13.18
N ARG A 28 57.30 16.68 -12.43
CA ARG A 28 57.89 18.00 -12.16
C ARG A 28 59.11 17.91 -11.25
N ARG A 29 59.07 17.09 -10.19
CA ARG A 29 60.22 16.85 -9.30
C ARG A 29 61.38 16.20 -10.05
N ALA A 30 61.10 15.29 -10.98
CA ALA A 30 62.13 14.71 -11.84
C ALA A 30 62.81 15.75 -12.73
N ARG A 31 62.08 16.77 -13.21
CA ARG A 31 62.66 17.87 -14.01
C ARG A 31 63.47 18.87 -13.16
N TYR A 32 63.03 19.15 -11.93
CA TYR A 32 63.78 20.00 -11.00
C TYR A 32 65.08 19.36 -10.49
N ALA A 33 65.13 18.03 -10.39
CA ALA A 33 66.34 17.31 -9.98
C ALA A 33 67.48 17.32 -11.02
N VAL A 34 67.19 17.68 -12.28
CA VAL A 34 68.18 17.77 -13.37
C VAL A 34 68.92 19.12 -13.35
N ALA A 35 68.51 20.08 -12.49
CA ALA A 35 69.13 21.39 -12.37
C ALA A 35 70.35 21.44 -11.42
N PHE A 36 70.79 20.30 -10.86
CA PHE A 36 71.99 20.24 -10.02
C PHE A 36 73.18 19.66 -10.80
N THR A 37 74.17 20.53 -11.00
CA THR A 37 75.41 20.38 -11.78
C THR A 37 76.45 19.43 -11.14
N ASN A 38 76.03 18.26 -10.64
CA ASN A 38 76.96 17.22 -10.21
C ASN A 38 76.30 15.82 -10.24
N LEU A 39 76.28 15.20 -11.43
CA LEU A 39 75.71 13.86 -11.65
C LEU A 39 76.54 12.75 -10.97
N ASP A 40 77.83 12.96 -10.73
CA ASP A 40 78.76 11.91 -10.28
C ASP A 40 78.68 11.61 -8.77
N LEU A 41 78.31 12.59 -7.94
CA LEU A 41 78.04 12.35 -6.51
C LEU A 41 76.66 11.74 -6.25
N LEU A 42 75.75 11.82 -7.21
CA LEU A 42 74.39 11.28 -7.09
C LEU A 42 74.34 9.77 -7.35
N LEU A 43 75.29 9.24 -8.14
CA LEU A 43 75.41 7.81 -8.45
C LEU A 43 76.09 7.00 -7.33
N SER A 44 76.91 7.63 -6.49
CA SER A 44 77.63 6.96 -5.38
C SER A 44 76.80 6.81 -4.10
N VAL A 45 75.70 7.56 -3.97
CA VAL A 45 74.82 7.52 -2.78
C VAL A 45 73.40 7.05 -3.12
N ALA A 46 73.07 6.81 -4.40
CA ALA A 46 71.73 6.39 -4.81
C ALA A 46 71.39 4.97 -4.30
N PRO A 47 70.42 4.81 -3.38
CA PRO A 47 69.90 3.49 -3.07
C PRO A 47 69.14 2.99 -4.30
N ARG A 48 69.73 2.01 -4.99
CA ARG A 48 69.07 1.22 -6.04
C ARG A 48 67.96 0.39 -5.38
N ARG A 49 66.76 0.99 -5.30
CA ARG A 49 65.41 0.39 -5.38
C ARG A 49 64.44 1.43 -4.81
N ARG A 50 63.93 2.32 -5.69
CA ARG A 50 62.72 3.10 -5.39
C ARG A 50 61.55 2.14 -5.28
N SER A 51 61.40 1.60 -4.08
CA SER A 51 60.45 0.55 -3.73
C SER A 51 59.03 0.96 -4.15
N GLY A 52 58.33 0.04 -4.83
CA GLY A 52 56.89 0.16 -5.10
C GLY A 52 56.06 0.41 -3.83
N ARG A 53 56.64 0.21 -2.63
CA ARG A 53 56.06 0.60 -1.33
C ARG A 53 55.65 2.07 -1.24
N ARG A 54 56.25 2.99 -2.02
CA ARG A 54 55.83 4.41 -2.03
C ARG A 54 54.40 4.62 -2.54
N TRP A 55 53.89 3.69 -3.36
CA TRP A 55 52.54 3.73 -3.90
C TRP A 55 51.51 3.03 -3.02
N ILE A 56 51.94 2.23 -2.04
CA ILE A 56 51.03 1.53 -1.12
C ILE A 56 50.14 2.50 -0.33
N PRO A 57 50.65 3.56 0.34
CA PRO A 57 49.78 4.48 1.07
C PRO A 57 48.82 5.24 0.13
N LEU A 58 49.26 5.57 -1.10
CA LEU A 58 48.42 6.22 -2.10
C LEU A 58 47.32 5.27 -2.62
N ALA A 59 47.65 4.02 -2.90
CA ALA A 59 46.70 3.01 -3.34
C ALA A 59 45.66 2.69 -2.26
N LEU A 60 46.08 2.56 -1.00
CA LEU A 60 45.18 2.39 0.13
C LEU A 60 44.27 3.59 0.34
N PHE A 61 44.79 4.81 0.19
CA PHE A 61 43.98 6.03 0.28
C PHE A 61 42.92 6.11 -0.82
N LEU A 62 43.29 5.80 -2.07
CA LEU A 62 42.35 5.80 -3.19
C LEU A 62 41.30 4.69 -3.04
N LEU A 63 41.71 3.50 -2.57
CA LEU A 63 40.78 2.41 -2.28
C LEU A 63 39.79 2.80 -1.19
N ALA A 64 40.27 3.39 -0.08
CA ALA A 64 39.39 3.92 0.97
C ALA A 64 38.43 5.00 0.44
N LEU A 65 38.89 5.88 -0.44
CA LEU A 65 38.07 6.94 -1.03
C LEU A 65 37.00 6.38 -1.97
N THR A 66 37.33 5.34 -2.76
CA THR A 66 36.34 4.63 -3.59
C THR A 66 35.32 3.87 -2.74
N ALA A 67 35.75 3.23 -1.64
CA ALA A 67 34.86 2.56 -0.70
C ALA A 67 33.94 3.57 0.02
N ALA A 68 34.46 4.72 0.42
CA ALA A 68 33.67 5.79 1.04
C ALA A 68 32.65 6.38 0.05
N ALA A 69 33.07 6.66 -1.19
CA ALA A 69 32.18 7.19 -2.23
C ALA A 69 31.04 6.21 -2.60
N THR A 70 31.36 4.91 -2.70
CA THR A 70 30.36 3.87 -2.95
C THR A 70 29.42 3.67 -1.78
N ALA A 71 29.90 3.75 -0.53
CA ALA A 71 29.04 3.74 0.66
C ALA A 71 28.12 4.98 0.72
N LEU A 72 28.63 6.17 0.37
CA LEU A 72 27.85 7.41 0.31
C LEU A 72 26.77 7.36 -0.77
N ALA A 73 27.03 6.66 -1.88
CA ALA A 73 26.07 6.45 -2.96
C ALA A 73 24.89 5.54 -2.53
N ARG A 74 24.94 4.96 -1.32
CA ARG A 74 23.88 4.14 -0.72
C ARG A 74 23.31 3.12 -1.72
N PRO A 75 24.09 2.10 -2.12
CA PRO A 75 23.63 1.07 -3.04
C PRO A 75 22.38 0.40 -2.46
N ARG A 76 21.24 0.62 -3.11
CA ARG A 76 19.97 0.01 -2.72
C ARG A 76 19.62 -1.11 -3.71
N ALA A 77 19.52 -2.31 -3.17
CA ALA A 77 18.92 -3.44 -3.87
C ALA A 77 17.40 -3.36 -3.67
N THR A 78 16.67 -3.02 -4.74
CA THR A 78 15.22 -3.12 -4.78
C THR A 78 14.84 -4.57 -5.02
N ILE A 79 14.63 -5.32 -3.94
CA ILE A 79 14.07 -6.67 -4.01
C ILE A 79 12.56 -6.50 -4.17
N SER A 80 12.00 -7.04 -5.25
CA SER A 80 10.55 -7.06 -5.44
C SER A 80 9.98 -8.12 -4.50
N VAL A 81 9.52 -7.70 -3.32
CA VAL A 81 8.75 -8.59 -2.44
C VAL A 81 7.44 -8.91 -3.16
N PRO A 82 7.04 -10.19 -3.28
CA PRO A 82 5.76 -10.57 -3.87
C PRO A 82 4.62 -9.78 -3.19
N ALA A 83 3.58 -9.46 -3.94
CA ALA A 83 2.43 -8.65 -3.53
C ALA A 83 1.54 -9.29 -2.43
N SER A 84 2.11 -10.02 -1.47
CA SER A 84 1.45 -10.68 -0.34
C SER A 84 1.16 -9.72 0.82
N ARG A 85 0.71 -8.51 0.51
CA ARG A 85 0.20 -7.53 1.49
C ARG A 85 -1.05 -6.83 0.99
N ALA A 86 -1.87 -7.55 0.21
CA ALA A 86 -3.18 -7.03 -0.12
C ALA A 86 -4.05 -7.00 1.14
N THR A 87 -4.76 -5.90 1.36
CA THR A 87 -5.70 -5.77 2.48
C THR A 87 -7.13 -5.63 1.94
N VAL A 88 -8.00 -6.55 2.33
CA VAL A 88 -9.42 -6.47 2.05
C VAL A 88 -10.16 -6.09 3.32
N VAL A 89 -11.07 -5.12 3.25
CA VAL A 89 -11.97 -4.81 4.37
C VAL A 89 -13.39 -5.17 3.97
N LEU A 90 -14.00 -6.05 4.75
CA LEU A 90 -15.42 -6.36 4.68
C LEU A 90 -16.16 -5.27 5.45
N LEU A 91 -16.99 -4.50 4.75
CA LEU A 91 -17.79 -3.42 5.29
C LEU A 91 -19.27 -3.86 5.26
N VAL A 92 -19.86 -4.10 6.41
CA VAL A 92 -21.14 -4.82 6.51
C VAL A 92 -22.19 -3.96 7.18
N ASP A 93 -23.34 -3.88 6.53
CA ASP A 93 -24.54 -3.29 7.10
C ASP A 93 -25.10 -4.23 8.16
N VAL A 94 -25.28 -3.72 9.37
CA VAL A 94 -25.99 -4.43 10.43
C VAL A 94 -27.27 -3.68 10.81
N SER A 95 -27.86 -2.91 9.90
CA SER A 95 -29.10 -2.19 10.18
C SER A 95 -30.31 -3.11 10.39
N GLY A 96 -31.41 -2.55 10.87
CA GLY A 96 -32.58 -3.31 11.28
C GLY A 96 -33.25 -4.06 10.13
N SER A 97 -33.05 -3.60 8.88
CA SER A 97 -33.53 -4.26 7.68
C SER A 97 -32.81 -5.58 7.40
N MET A 98 -31.59 -5.75 7.91
CA MET A 98 -30.81 -6.98 7.79
C MET A 98 -31.38 -8.15 8.62
N ARG A 99 -32.41 -7.91 9.46
CA ARG A 99 -33.20 -8.94 10.13
C ARG A 99 -34.18 -9.67 9.20
N ALA A 100 -34.45 -9.14 8.01
CA ALA A 100 -35.38 -9.76 7.06
C ALA A 100 -34.95 -11.20 6.73
N ALA A 101 -35.93 -12.10 6.64
CA ALA A 101 -35.74 -13.50 6.27
C ALA A 101 -36.06 -13.79 4.79
N ASP A 102 -36.07 -12.75 3.96
CA ASP A 102 -36.28 -12.85 2.51
C ASP A 102 -35.09 -13.52 1.79
N VAL A 103 -33.91 -13.46 2.41
CA VAL A 103 -32.76 -14.32 2.11
C VAL A 103 -32.54 -15.25 3.31
N LYS A 104 -32.52 -16.58 3.08
CA LYS A 104 -32.34 -17.57 4.16
C LYS A 104 -30.90 -17.55 4.69
N PRO A 105 -30.67 -17.66 6.01
CA PRO A 105 -31.69 -17.67 7.09
C PRO A 105 -32.26 -16.27 7.38
N THR A 106 -31.40 -15.25 7.35
CA THR A 106 -31.73 -13.81 7.32
C THR A 106 -30.76 -13.11 6.39
N ARG A 107 -31.02 -11.87 5.96
CA ARG A 107 -30.04 -11.10 5.16
C ARG A 107 -28.68 -11.01 5.86
N LEU A 108 -28.66 -10.73 7.17
CA LEU A 108 -27.43 -10.74 7.95
C LEU A 108 -26.80 -12.14 8.01
N GLY A 109 -27.58 -13.18 8.26
CA GLY A 109 -27.07 -14.55 8.33
C GLY A 109 -26.51 -15.04 6.99
N ALA A 110 -27.14 -14.65 5.88
CA ALA A 110 -26.63 -14.92 4.54
C ALA A 110 -25.33 -14.15 4.27
N ALA A 111 -25.23 -12.90 4.73
CA ALA A 111 -24.00 -12.12 4.68
C ALA A 111 -22.89 -12.77 5.51
N GLN A 112 -23.18 -13.22 6.74
CA GLN A 112 -22.24 -13.94 7.61
C GLN A 112 -21.71 -15.20 6.91
N ASN A 113 -22.60 -16.03 6.35
CA ASN A 113 -22.21 -17.23 5.60
C ASN A 113 -21.34 -16.91 4.38
N ALA A 114 -21.69 -15.86 3.62
CA ALA A 114 -20.92 -15.44 2.45
C ALA A 114 -19.53 -14.90 2.84
N MET A 115 -19.44 -14.16 3.95
CA MET A 115 -18.18 -13.64 4.48
C MET A 115 -17.28 -14.73 5.04
N ALA A 116 -17.85 -15.71 5.75
CA ALA A 116 -17.13 -16.88 6.23
C ALA A 116 -16.56 -17.68 5.04
N ALA A 117 -17.40 -17.97 4.04
CA ALA A 117 -16.95 -18.64 2.82
C ALA A 117 -15.88 -17.84 2.06
N PHE A 118 -16.00 -16.50 2.01
CA PHE A 118 -14.99 -15.63 1.43
C PHE A 118 -13.67 -15.71 2.21
N ALA A 119 -13.71 -15.63 3.54
CA ALA A 119 -12.53 -15.72 4.41
C ALA A 119 -11.71 -16.99 4.14
N ASP A 120 -12.39 -18.11 3.91
CA ASP A 120 -11.76 -19.41 3.66
C ASP A 120 -11.09 -19.51 2.27
N HIS A 121 -11.65 -18.83 1.27
CA HIS A 121 -11.12 -18.86 -0.11
C HIS A 121 -10.06 -17.78 -0.38
N VAL A 122 -9.94 -16.77 0.48
CA VAL A 122 -8.93 -15.72 0.33
C VAL A 122 -7.52 -16.29 0.56
N PRO A 123 -6.55 -16.01 -0.34
CA PRO A 123 -5.18 -16.49 -0.19
C PRO A 123 -4.56 -16.12 1.18
N LYS A 124 -3.77 -17.03 1.76
CA LYS A 124 -3.18 -16.88 3.11
C LYS A 124 -2.34 -15.61 3.32
N GLY A 125 -1.83 -15.00 2.25
CA GLY A 125 -1.05 -13.76 2.31
C GLY A 125 -1.88 -12.48 2.31
N VAL A 126 -3.21 -12.56 2.23
CA VAL A 126 -4.10 -11.38 2.19
C VAL A 126 -4.68 -11.14 3.57
N LYS A 127 -4.49 -9.92 4.08
CA LYS A 127 -5.09 -9.47 5.34
C LYS A 127 -6.55 -9.14 5.10
N VAL A 128 -7.42 -9.62 5.97
CA VAL A 128 -8.86 -9.32 5.92
C VAL A 128 -9.26 -8.66 7.23
N GLY A 129 -9.93 -7.51 7.14
CA GLY A 129 -10.52 -6.82 8.28
C GLY A 129 -12.04 -6.79 8.16
N LEU A 130 -12.72 -6.55 9.29
CA LEU A 130 -14.17 -6.49 9.38
C LEU A 130 -14.60 -5.18 10.03
N VAL A 131 -15.42 -4.41 9.31
CA VAL A 131 -16.07 -3.19 9.78
C VAL A 131 -17.58 -3.40 9.66
N SER A 132 -18.30 -3.17 10.73
CA SER A 132 -19.76 -3.08 10.70
C SER A 132 -20.21 -1.63 10.71
N PHE A 133 -21.41 -1.37 10.22
CA PHE A 133 -22.02 -0.05 10.36
C PHE A 133 -23.53 -0.15 10.58
N SER A 134 -24.02 0.74 11.45
CA SER A 134 -25.44 0.94 11.76
C SER A 134 -25.70 2.45 11.83
N THR A 135 -26.02 2.99 13.00
CA THR A 135 -26.01 4.44 13.29
C THR A 135 -24.64 5.09 13.06
N GLY A 136 -23.57 4.33 13.22
CA GLY A 136 -22.18 4.73 13.02
C GLY A 136 -21.32 3.52 12.67
N PRO A 137 -20.05 3.74 12.29
CA PRO A 137 -19.15 2.66 11.90
C PRO A 137 -18.37 2.10 13.11
N ASN A 138 -18.17 0.78 13.13
CA ASN A 138 -17.39 0.09 14.16
C ASN A 138 -16.39 -0.89 13.53
N LEU A 139 -15.14 -0.83 13.97
CA LEU A 139 -14.09 -1.76 13.53
C LEU A 139 -14.08 -2.97 14.48
N LEU A 140 -14.57 -4.11 14.00
CA LEU A 140 -14.65 -5.35 14.78
C LEU A 140 -13.36 -6.15 14.72
N VAL A 141 -12.76 -6.23 13.52
CA VAL A 141 -11.53 -7.00 13.31
C VAL A 141 -10.52 -6.16 12.55
N LEU A 142 -9.38 -5.91 13.19
CA LEU A 142 -8.21 -5.32 12.55
C LEU A 142 -7.72 -6.24 11.42
N PRO A 143 -7.26 -5.70 10.27
CA PRO A 143 -6.82 -6.52 9.15
C PRO A 143 -5.74 -7.55 9.53
N THR A 144 -6.13 -8.82 9.50
CA THR A 144 -5.32 -9.96 9.94
C THR A 144 -5.30 -11.07 8.89
N THR A 145 -4.28 -11.91 8.93
CA THR A 145 -4.23 -13.17 8.16
C THR A 145 -4.84 -14.34 8.94
N ASP A 146 -5.11 -14.16 10.23
CA ASP A 146 -5.76 -15.16 11.08
C ASP A 146 -7.25 -15.26 10.75
N ARG A 147 -7.67 -16.42 10.23
CA ARG A 147 -9.06 -16.68 9.86
C ARG A 147 -9.95 -16.93 11.07
N THR A 148 -9.38 -17.42 12.17
CA THR A 148 -10.13 -17.71 13.41
C THR A 148 -10.71 -16.42 13.98
N VAL A 149 -9.87 -15.40 14.14
CA VAL A 149 -10.29 -14.08 14.65
C VAL A 149 -11.32 -13.42 13.74
N LEU A 150 -11.22 -13.65 12.42
CA LEU A 150 -12.19 -13.12 11.47
C LEU A 150 -13.55 -13.82 11.59
N HIS A 151 -13.57 -15.15 11.71
CA HIS A 151 -14.79 -15.92 11.91
C HIS A 151 -15.48 -15.53 13.22
N GLU A 152 -14.73 -15.43 14.32
CA GLU A 152 -15.27 -14.94 15.61
C GLU A 152 -15.88 -13.53 15.48
N GLY A 153 -15.22 -12.63 14.75
CA GLY A 153 -15.74 -11.29 14.50
C GLY A 153 -17.01 -11.27 13.65
N ILE A 154 -17.14 -12.19 12.68
CA ILE A 154 -18.34 -12.35 11.85
C ILE A 154 -19.51 -12.85 12.70
N ASP A 155 -19.26 -13.80 13.60
CA ASP A 155 -20.29 -14.40 14.46
C ASP A 155 -20.85 -13.41 15.49
N LEU A 156 -20.06 -12.40 15.89
CA LEU A 156 -20.47 -11.32 16.79
C LEU A 156 -21.38 -10.27 16.13
N LEU A 157 -21.55 -10.30 14.81
CA LEU A 157 -22.43 -9.35 14.12
C LEU A 157 -23.87 -9.55 14.57
N SER A 158 -24.48 -8.46 15.03
CA SER A 158 -25.89 -8.43 15.42
C SER A 158 -26.58 -7.22 14.82
N PRO A 159 -27.87 -7.34 14.43
CA PRO A 159 -28.57 -6.22 13.82
C PRO A 159 -28.90 -5.12 14.84
N GLU A 160 -28.70 -3.88 14.44
CA GLU A 160 -28.90 -2.62 15.15
C GLU A 160 -29.75 -1.64 14.31
N ALA A 161 -30.13 -0.48 14.85
CA ALA A 161 -30.90 0.51 14.09
C ALA A 161 -30.01 1.49 13.32
N GLY A 162 -30.50 2.03 12.20
CA GLY A 162 -29.82 3.07 11.42
C GLY A 162 -28.76 2.53 10.46
N THR A 163 -28.38 3.38 9.50
CA THR A 163 -27.48 3.01 8.40
C THR A 163 -26.60 4.22 8.06
N ALA A 164 -25.28 4.14 8.28
CA ALA A 164 -24.30 5.21 8.08
C ALA A 164 -23.18 4.78 7.11
N ILE A 165 -23.55 4.56 5.85
CA ILE A 165 -22.69 4.01 4.79
C ILE A 165 -21.45 4.88 4.53
N GLY A 166 -21.61 6.20 4.43
CA GLY A 166 -20.52 7.13 4.13
C GLY A 166 -19.44 7.15 5.22
N ASP A 167 -19.86 7.12 6.48
CA ASP A 167 -18.96 7.06 7.63
C ASP A 167 -18.28 5.67 7.72
N GLY A 168 -19.03 4.60 7.42
CA GLY A 168 -18.50 3.24 7.25
C GLY A 168 -17.41 3.14 6.19
N LEU A 169 -17.65 3.74 5.01
CA LEU A 169 -16.66 3.82 3.94
C LEU A 169 -15.41 4.59 4.38
N GLN A 170 -15.56 5.69 5.12
CA GLN A 170 -14.41 6.42 5.66
C GLN A 170 -13.58 5.52 6.60
N LEU A 171 -14.21 4.83 7.55
CA LEU A 171 -13.51 3.96 8.48
C LEU A 171 -12.83 2.79 7.77
N ALA A 172 -13.48 2.20 6.76
CA ALA A 172 -12.90 1.15 5.94
C ALA A 172 -11.67 1.64 5.16
N VAL A 173 -11.74 2.84 4.56
CA VAL A 173 -10.60 3.48 3.88
C VAL A 173 -9.43 3.69 4.85
N GLN A 174 -9.70 4.20 6.05
CA GLN A 174 -8.68 4.41 7.06
C GLN A 174 -8.05 3.08 7.50
N THR A 175 -8.86 2.05 7.69
CA THR A 175 -8.43 0.70 8.07
C THR A 175 -7.50 0.09 7.01
N VAL A 176 -7.84 0.21 5.72
CA VAL A 176 -6.98 -0.24 4.62
C VAL A 176 -5.65 0.54 4.62
N LYS A 177 -5.71 1.87 4.73
CA LYS A 177 -4.50 2.72 4.75
C LYS A 177 -3.57 2.37 5.90
N SER A 178 -4.09 2.22 7.11
CA SER A 178 -3.31 1.87 8.30
C SER A 178 -2.66 0.48 8.19
N SER A 179 -3.31 -0.47 7.49
CA SER A 179 -2.80 -1.83 7.32
C SER A 179 -1.67 -1.96 6.28
N VAL A 180 -1.75 -1.15 5.22
CA VAL A 180 -0.82 -1.16 4.08
C VAL A 180 0.34 -0.19 4.30
N GLY A 181 0.10 0.94 4.99
CA GLY A 181 1.06 2.00 5.27
C GLY A 181 1.28 2.93 4.08
N ASP A 182 1.65 4.19 4.35
CA ASP A 182 1.78 5.26 3.33
C ASP A 182 2.81 4.98 2.22
N ALA A 183 3.71 4.02 2.45
CA ALA A 183 4.86 3.72 1.59
C ALA A 183 4.61 2.64 0.51
N THR A 184 3.42 2.04 0.43
CA THR A 184 3.12 1.00 -0.57
C THR A 184 2.02 1.43 -1.55
N ARG A 185 2.30 2.49 -2.30
CA ARG A 185 1.70 2.64 -3.63
C ARG A 185 2.41 1.70 -4.58
N GLY A 186 1.66 0.83 -5.27
CA GLY A 186 2.20 0.07 -6.40
C GLY A 186 2.75 1.03 -7.47
N LYS A 187 3.52 0.50 -8.43
CA LYS A 187 4.05 1.29 -9.57
C LYS A 187 2.97 2.07 -10.32
N ASP A 188 1.71 1.64 -10.22
CA ASP A 188 0.52 2.25 -10.83
C ASP A 188 -0.20 3.28 -9.93
N GLY A 189 0.39 3.63 -8.77
CA GLY A 189 -0.21 4.57 -7.81
C GLY A 189 -1.41 4.04 -7.03
N LYS A 190 -1.74 2.75 -7.16
CA LYS A 190 -2.83 2.08 -6.44
C LYS A 190 -2.34 1.45 -5.15
N ILE A 191 -3.15 1.56 -4.10
CA ILE A 191 -2.94 0.82 -2.86
C ILE A 191 -3.37 -0.63 -3.13
N PRO A 192 -2.60 -1.66 -2.72
CA PRO A 192 -3.03 -3.05 -2.77
C PRO A 192 -4.14 -3.29 -1.73
N GLY A 193 -5.29 -2.65 -1.90
CA GLY A 193 -6.41 -2.77 -0.99
C GLY A 193 -7.76 -2.64 -1.67
N ALA A 194 -8.74 -3.32 -1.10
CA ALA A 194 -10.12 -3.30 -1.57
C ALA A 194 -11.10 -3.27 -0.40
N ILE A 195 -12.26 -2.69 -0.62
CA ILE A 195 -13.37 -2.70 0.33
C ILE A 195 -14.51 -3.48 -0.34
N VAL A 196 -15.10 -4.42 0.39
CA VAL A 196 -16.32 -5.12 -0.04
C VAL A 196 -17.44 -4.62 0.84
N LEU A 197 -18.35 -3.82 0.29
CA LEU A 197 -19.52 -3.29 0.96
C LEU A 197 -20.70 -4.24 0.78
N LEU A 198 -21.25 -4.75 1.88
CA LEU A 198 -22.47 -5.56 1.94
C LEU A 198 -23.54 -4.70 2.59
N SER A 199 -24.62 -4.37 1.86
CA SER A 199 -25.72 -3.55 2.38
C SER A 199 -27.03 -3.87 1.66
N ASP A 200 -28.16 -3.61 2.32
CA ASP A 200 -29.49 -3.84 1.78
C ASP A 200 -30.25 -2.55 1.43
N GLY A 201 -29.64 -1.36 1.56
CA GLY A 201 -30.39 -0.15 1.27
C GLY A 201 -29.68 1.19 1.39
N ALA A 202 -30.52 2.22 1.58
CA ALA A 202 -30.14 3.61 1.58
C ALA A 202 -29.67 4.08 2.97
N GLN A 203 -28.78 5.06 2.97
CA GLN A 203 -28.29 5.68 4.18
C GLN A 203 -29.40 6.45 4.91
N THR A 204 -29.53 6.23 6.22
CA THR A 204 -30.52 6.89 7.10
C THR A 204 -29.87 7.77 8.17
N ARG A 205 -28.57 7.58 8.43
CA ARG A 205 -27.77 8.34 9.40
C ARG A 205 -26.37 8.61 8.86
N GLY A 206 -25.56 9.30 9.66
CA GLY A 206 -24.16 9.58 9.38
C GLY A 206 -23.91 11.01 8.89
N THR A 207 -22.65 11.42 8.98
CA THR A 207 -22.21 12.78 8.65
C THR A 207 -21.87 12.89 7.16
N LEU A 208 -21.28 11.85 6.60
CA LEU A 208 -20.91 11.80 5.19
C LEU A 208 -21.96 11.11 4.35
N THR A 209 -22.22 11.67 3.17
CA THR A 209 -23.03 10.98 2.17
C THR A 209 -22.28 9.74 1.62
N PRO A 210 -23.01 8.72 1.12
CA PRO A 210 -22.38 7.54 0.51
C PRO A 210 -21.42 7.91 -0.64
N LEU A 211 -21.79 8.91 -1.45
CA LEU A 211 -20.97 9.43 -2.55
C LEU A 211 -19.68 10.09 -2.05
N GLN A 212 -19.72 10.85 -0.95
CA GLN A 212 -18.51 11.42 -0.34
C GLN A 212 -17.60 10.33 0.23
N GLY A 213 -18.17 9.32 0.90
CA GLY A 213 -17.41 8.16 1.36
C GLY A 213 -16.73 7.40 0.21
N ALA A 214 -17.46 7.18 -0.89
CA ALA A 214 -16.91 6.58 -2.10
C ALA A 214 -15.81 7.45 -2.76
N GLY A 215 -15.98 8.78 -2.73
CA GLY A 215 -14.96 9.74 -3.13
C GLY A 215 -13.65 9.56 -2.35
N LYS A 216 -13.73 9.45 -1.02
CA LYS A 216 -12.55 9.18 -0.18
C LYS A 216 -11.84 7.87 -0.55
N ALA A 217 -12.60 6.82 -0.90
CA ALA A 217 -12.02 5.56 -1.35
C ALA A 217 -11.33 5.70 -2.71
N ARG A 218 -11.95 6.42 -3.65
CA ARG A 218 -11.38 6.72 -4.97
C ARG A 218 -10.08 7.54 -4.85
N ASP A 219 -10.07 8.58 -4.03
CA ASP A 219 -8.90 9.44 -3.81
C ASP A 219 -7.75 8.67 -3.16
N ALA A 220 -8.07 7.70 -2.30
CA ALA A 220 -7.12 6.75 -1.75
C ALA A 220 -6.63 5.70 -2.76
N GLY A 221 -7.22 5.61 -3.95
CA GLY A 221 -6.91 4.55 -4.93
C GLY A 221 -7.35 3.16 -4.48
N ILE A 222 -8.36 3.07 -3.60
CA ILE A 222 -8.94 1.84 -3.08
C ILE A 222 -10.22 1.53 -3.85
N ARG A 223 -10.34 0.29 -4.34
CA ARG A 223 -11.56 -0.14 -5.05
C ARG A 223 -12.63 -0.57 -4.04
N VAL A 224 -13.86 -0.12 -4.27
CA VAL A 224 -15.03 -0.54 -3.51
C VAL A 224 -15.87 -1.47 -4.38
N PHE A 225 -16.08 -2.69 -3.91
CA PHE A 225 -16.99 -3.66 -4.50
C PHE A 225 -18.28 -3.65 -3.68
N THR A 226 -19.43 -3.53 -4.33
CA THR A 226 -20.72 -3.45 -3.65
C THR A 226 -21.53 -4.72 -3.89
N VAL A 227 -22.07 -5.28 -2.82
CA VAL A 227 -22.95 -6.44 -2.82
C VAL A 227 -24.25 -6.01 -2.17
N ALA A 228 -25.32 -6.00 -2.98
CA ALA A 228 -26.66 -5.70 -2.51
C ALA A 228 -27.32 -6.98 -1.97
N LEU A 229 -27.92 -6.90 -0.78
CA LEU A 229 -28.63 -8.01 -0.14
C LEU A 229 -30.14 -7.72 -0.14
N GLY A 230 -30.94 -8.65 -0.66
CA GLY A 230 -32.40 -8.54 -0.67
C GLY A 230 -33.03 -9.26 -1.86
N THR A 231 -34.35 -9.33 -1.84
CA THR A 231 -35.18 -9.85 -2.94
C THR A 231 -36.24 -8.84 -3.34
N ASP A 232 -36.76 -8.93 -4.57
CA ASP A 232 -37.76 -8.00 -5.11
C ASP A 232 -39.07 -7.93 -4.29
N HIS A 233 -39.31 -8.89 -3.38
CA HIS A 233 -40.53 -9.02 -2.57
C HIS A 233 -40.28 -9.08 -1.05
N GLY A 234 -39.07 -8.77 -0.58
CA GLY A 234 -38.72 -8.89 0.84
C GLY A 234 -39.42 -7.83 1.71
N THR A 235 -40.31 -8.26 2.60
CA THR A 235 -40.97 -7.39 3.59
C THR A 235 -40.40 -7.60 5.00
N LEU A 236 -40.22 -6.52 5.76
CA LEU A 236 -39.84 -6.59 7.17
C LEU A 236 -41.07 -6.94 8.03
N SER A 237 -41.17 -8.17 8.51
CA SER A 237 -42.16 -8.54 9.52
C SER A 237 -41.69 -8.04 10.89
N GLY A 238 -42.24 -6.90 11.37
CA GLY A 238 -42.02 -6.44 12.75
C GLY A 238 -41.78 -4.94 12.96
N PHE A 239 -41.76 -4.11 11.91
CA PHE A 239 -41.75 -2.66 12.06
C PHE A 239 -43.16 -2.09 11.86
N GLY A 240 -43.91 -1.96 12.97
CA GLY A 240 -45.16 -1.21 12.99
C GLY A 240 -44.91 0.30 12.95
N PHE A 241 -44.82 0.88 11.76
CA PHE A 241 -45.02 2.31 11.57
C PHE A 241 -46.47 2.53 11.15
N GLY A 242 -47.30 2.96 12.10
CA GLY A 242 -48.61 3.52 11.80
C GLY A 242 -48.45 4.85 11.09
N PHE A 243 -48.55 4.85 9.76
CA PHE A 243 -48.89 6.03 8.98
C PHE A 243 -49.94 5.63 7.95
N GLY A 244 -51.17 6.06 8.19
CA GLY A 244 -52.24 5.93 7.22
C GLY A 244 -51.95 6.81 6.02
N PHE A 245 -52.03 6.24 4.82
CA PHE A 245 -52.19 6.99 3.59
C PHE A 245 -53.27 6.35 2.73
N GLY A 246 -54.20 7.20 2.33
CA GLY A 246 -55.35 6.86 1.52
C GLY A 246 -54.98 6.41 0.11
N ASN A 247 -55.93 5.64 -0.42
CA ASN A 247 -56.21 5.32 -1.80
C ASN A 247 -55.66 6.31 -2.84
N GLY A 248 -54.93 5.81 -3.86
CA GLY A 248 -54.65 6.56 -5.08
C GLY A 248 -53.60 5.96 -6.01
N GLY A 249 -54.07 5.20 -7.01
CA GLY A 249 -53.56 5.27 -8.40
C GLY A 249 -52.22 4.59 -8.74
N GLY A 250 -52.28 3.56 -9.57
CA GLY A 250 -51.12 2.87 -10.11
C GLY A 250 -50.28 3.67 -11.11
N GLY A 251 -49.05 3.18 -11.33
CA GLY A 251 -48.13 3.67 -12.35
C GLY A 251 -46.92 2.76 -12.46
N ALA A 252 -46.96 1.85 -13.44
CA ALA A 252 -45.85 0.99 -13.84
C ALA A 252 -44.75 1.81 -14.52
N PHE A 253 -43.48 1.60 -14.16
CA PHE A 253 -42.34 1.86 -15.05
C PHE A 253 -41.17 0.92 -14.76
N GLY A 254 -41.03 -0.09 -15.62
CA GLY A 254 -39.78 -0.81 -15.80
C GLY A 254 -38.87 -0.09 -16.79
N SER A 255 -37.56 -0.27 -16.62
CA SER A 255 -36.63 -0.21 -17.75
C SER A 255 -35.45 -1.16 -17.52
N PRO A 256 -34.98 -1.90 -18.53
CA PRO A 256 -34.11 -3.06 -18.37
C PRO A 256 -32.63 -2.69 -18.30
N GLY A 257 -31.85 -3.53 -17.62
CA GLY A 257 -30.44 -3.35 -17.36
C GLY A 257 -29.54 -3.26 -18.60
N ARG A 258 -28.53 -2.40 -18.51
CA ARG A 258 -27.39 -2.37 -19.44
C ARG A 258 -26.34 -3.39 -19.01
N ARG A 259 -26.10 -4.39 -19.86
CA ARG A 259 -24.95 -5.31 -19.75
C ARG A 259 -23.77 -4.73 -20.54
N PHE A 260 -22.58 -4.77 -19.96
CA PHE A 260 -21.33 -4.45 -20.67
C PHE A 260 -20.69 -5.75 -21.19
N PRO A 261 -20.25 -5.81 -22.46
CA PRO A 261 -19.58 -6.97 -23.03
C PRO A 261 -18.10 -7.03 -22.58
N VAL A 262 -17.66 -8.20 -22.14
CA VAL A 262 -16.24 -8.55 -22.00
C VAL A 262 -15.81 -9.21 -23.30
N ARG A 263 -14.76 -8.70 -23.95
CA ARG A 263 -14.16 -9.30 -25.14
C ARG A 263 -13.10 -10.36 -24.74
N PRO A 264 -12.89 -11.39 -25.58
CA PRO A 264 -12.00 -12.52 -25.28
C PRO A 264 -10.54 -12.13 -25.06
#